data_AF-A0A2U2SC64-F1
#
_entry.id   AF-A0A2U2SC64-F1
#
_cell.length_a   1.000
_cell.length_b   1.000
_cell.length_c   1.000
_cell.angle_alpha   90.00
_cell.angle_beta   90.00
_cell.angle_gamma   90.00
#
_symmetry.space_group_name_H-M   'P 1'
#
loop_
_entity.id
_entity.type
_entity.pdbx_description
1 polymer ?
#
loop_
_entity_poly.entity_id
_entity_poly.type
_entity_poly.pdbx_seq_one_letter_code
_entity_poly.pdbx_strand_id
1 'polypeptide(L)'
;VVISGLGLPMEMVSYTLNGCAPQFALWSFRDLGYLTYYVTYALATGAIKGEVGERFEAGRMGVYTIEKDPTREKGLRVLMGPFSVYDKTNVEAEAK
;
A
#
# COMPACT_ATOMS: atom_id res chain seq x y z
N VAL A 1 17.97 -21.75 6.60
CA VAL A 1 17.69 -20.29 6.58
C VAL A 1 16.39 -20.09 5.84
N VAL A 2 15.48 -19.26 6.35
CA VAL A 2 14.23 -18.88 5.66
C VAL A 2 14.41 -17.45 5.15
N ILE A 3 14.14 -17.22 3.86
CA ILE A 3 14.22 -15.89 3.26
C ILE A 3 12.80 -15.30 3.20
N SER A 4 12.65 -14.07 3.66
CA SER A 4 11.40 -13.32 3.65
C SER A 4 11.71 -11.82 3.60
N GLY A 5 10.69 -10.97 3.50
CA GLY A 5 10.84 -9.52 3.46
C GLY A 5 9.84 -8.85 2.53
N LEU A 6 10.29 -7.80 1.87
CA LEU A 6 9.53 -7.02 0.91
C LEU A 6 10.01 -7.34 -0.51
N GLY A 7 9.11 -7.81 -1.38
CA GLY A 7 9.48 -8.23 -2.72
C GLY A 7 8.34 -8.09 -3.72
N LEU A 8 8.69 -7.80 -4.98
CA LEU A 8 7.73 -7.74 -6.07
C LEU A 8 7.28 -9.16 -6.44
N PRO A 9 5.96 -9.44 -6.49
CA PRO A 9 5.47 -10.77 -6.84
C PRO A 9 6.05 -11.31 -8.16
N MET A 10 6.17 -10.47 -9.18
CA MET A 10 6.75 -10.81 -10.49
C MET A 10 8.21 -11.29 -10.41
N GLU A 11 9.00 -10.78 -9.47
CA GLU A 11 10.39 -11.19 -9.25
C GLU A 11 10.50 -12.38 -8.30
N MET A 12 9.50 -12.57 -7.44
CA MET A 12 9.51 -13.54 -6.35
C MET A 12 8.85 -14.88 -6.69
N VAL A 13 8.05 -14.99 -7.77
CA VAL A 13 7.30 -16.22 -8.13
C VAL A 13 8.16 -17.47 -8.07
N SER A 14 9.30 -17.49 -8.77
CA SER A 14 10.15 -18.68 -8.87
C SER A 14 10.73 -19.08 -7.52
N TYR A 15 11.11 -18.10 -6.69
CA TYR A 15 11.66 -18.30 -5.35
C TYR A 15 10.61 -18.72 -4.32
N THR A 16 9.36 -18.31 -4.51
CA THR A 16 8.26 -18.75 -3.66
C THR A 16 7.83 -20.17 -4.00
N LEU A 17 7.71 -20.51 -5.29
CA LEU A 17 7.32 -21.86 -5.72
C LEU A 17 8.38 -22.92 -5.38
N ASN A 18 9.68 -22.59 -5.53
CA ASN A 18 10.78 -23.50 -5.20
C ASN A 18 11.08 -23.60 -3.69
N GLY A 19 10.41 -22.79 -2.85
CA GLY A 19 10.53 -22.84 -1.39
C GLY A 19 11.68 -22.03 -0.79
N CYS A 20 12.47 -21.31 -1.58
CA CYS A 20 13.52 -20.43 -1.07
C CYS A 20 12.95 -19.25 -0.27
N ALA A 21 11.84 -18.66 -0.72
CA ALA A 21 11.14 -17.56 -0.08
C ALA A 21 9.64 -17.88 0.07
N PRO A 22 9.27 -18.73 1.05
CA PRO A 22 7.92 -19.31 1.13
C PRO A 22 6.83 -18.27 1.42
N GLN A 23 7.19 -17.15 2.04
CA GLN A 23 6.28 -16.04 2.32
C GLN A 23 7.03 -14.71 2.28
N PHE A 24 6.43 -13.70 1.66
CA PHE A 24 6.90 -12.31 1.66
C PHE A 24 5.69 -11.37 1.66
N ALA A 25 5.91 -10.08 1.84
CA ALA A 25 4.84 -9.10 1.86
C ALA A 25 5.16 -7.93 0.93
N LEU A 26 4.13 -7.23 0.46
CA LEU A 26 4.28 -5.91 -0.16
C LEU A 26 2.94 -5.18 -0.13
N TRP A 27 2.80 -4.13 -0.94
CA TRP A 27 1.58 -3.40 -1.15
C TRP A 27 1.35 -3.21 -2.66
N SER A 28 0.11 -2.91 -3.04
CA SER A 28 -0.24 -2.60 -4.42
C SER A 28 0.26 -1.20 -4.80
N PHE A 29 1.22 -1.12 -5.73
CA PHE A 29 1.68 0.17 -6.28
C PHE A 29 0.58 0.86 -7.08
N ARG A 30 -0.30 0.08 -7.71
CA ARG A 30 -1.46 0.60 -8.45
C ARG A 30 -2.40 1.35 -7.52
N ASP A 31 -2.74 0.76 -6.38
CA ASP A 31 -3.65 1.38 -5.42
C ASP A 31 -2.97 2.51 -4.64
N LEU A 32 -1.67 2.41 -4.36
CA LEU A 32 -0.91 3.51 -3.77
C LEU A 32 -0.92 4.74 -4.67
N GLY A 33 -0.67 4.56 -5.98
CA GLY A 33 -0.78 5.62 -6.97
C GLY A 33 -2.19 6.19 -7.06
N TYR A 34 -3.20 5.31 -7.10
CA TYR A 34 -4.61 5.70 -7.14
C TYR A 34 -4.98 6.59 -5.95
N LEU A 35 -4.70 6.14 -4.73
CA LEU A 35 -4.96 6.90 -3.50
C LEU A 35 -4.22 8.25 -3.49
N THR A 36 -2.95 8.26 -3.91
CA THR A 36 -2.15 9.49 -3.98
C THR A 36 -2.80 10.53 -4.89
N TYR A 37 -3.27 10.12 -6.07
CA TYR A 37 -3.97 11.03 -6.99
C TYR A 37 -5.25 11.61 -6.39
N TYR A 38 -6.05 10.80 -5.69
CA TYR A 38 -7.26 11.28 -5.02
C TYR A 38 -6.94 12.32 -3.93
N VAL A 39 -5.94 12.06 -3.09
CA VAL A 39 -5.49 13.01 -2.06
C VAL A 39 -5.01 14.32 -2.70
N THR A 40 -4.13 14.23 -3.70
CA THR A 40 -3.57 15.42 -4.35
C THR A 40 -4.63 16.24 -5.06
N TYR A 41 -5.59 15.58 -5.74
CA TYR A 41 -6.71 16.27 -6.38
C TYR A 41 -7.61 16.96 -5.36
N ALA A 42 -7.95 16.30 -4.26
CA ALA A 42 -8.78 16.87 -3.22
C ALA A 42 -8.11 18.09 -2.55
N LEU A 43 -6.79 18.05 -2.33
CA LEU A 43 -6.01 19.19 -1.85
C LEU A 43 -5.99 20.34 -2.86
N ALA A 44 -5.68 20.04 -4.13
CA ALA A 44 -5.55 21.04 -5.17
C ALA A 44 -6.87 21.77 -5.49
N THR A 45 -8.00 21.08 -5.34
CA THR A 45 -9.35 21.65 -5.53
C THR A 45 -9.90 22.31 -4.26
N GLY A 46 -9.20 22.19 -3.13
CA GLY A 46 -9.68 22.69 -1.84
C GLY A 46 -10.83 21.88 -1.25
N ALA A 47 -11.11 20.68 -1.78
CA ALA A 47 -12.09 19.76 -1.20
C ALA A 47 -11.65 19.25 0.18
N ILE A 48 -10.33 19.19 0.40
CA ILE A 48 -9.71 19.03 1.72
C ILE A 48 -8.63 20.08 1.93
N LYS A 49 -8.39 20.44 3.19
CA LYS A 49 -7.34 21.40 3.60
C LYS A 49 -6.01 20.73 3.92
N GLY A 50 -6.01 19.43 4.21
CA GLY A 50 -4.82 18.70 4.63
C GLY A 50 -4.61 18.71 6.14
N GLU A 51 -5.69 18.78 6.92
CA GLU A 51 -5.64 18.86 8.37
C GLU A 51 -5.83 17.48 9.02
N VAL A 52 -5.24 17.27 10.20
CA VAL A 52 -5.40 16.01 10.94
C VAL A 52 -6.86 15.77 11.29
N GLY A 53 -7.35 14.56 11.05
CA GLY A 53 -8.73 14.16 11.29
C GLY A 53 -9.67 14.41 10.11
N GLU A 54 -9.22 15.13 9.08
CA GLU A 54 -9.98 15.33 7.86
C GLU A 54 -10.14 14.01 7.10
N ARG A 55 -11.33 13.79 6.55
CA ARG A 55 -11.72 12.56 5.86
C ARG A 55 -12.09 12.85 4.42
N PHE A 56 -11.73 11.94 3.52
CA PHE A 56 -12.08 12.05 2.11
C PHE A 56 -12.35 10.67 1.51
N GLU A 57 -13.12 10.64 0.42
CA GLU A 57 -13.43 9.42 -0.32
C GLU A 57 -12.44 9.23 -1.47
N ALA A 58 -11.81 8.07 -1.52
CA ALA A 58 -10.84 7.64 -2.53
C ALA A 58 -11.45 6.62 -3.50
N GLY A 59 -12.65 6.92 -4.02
CA GLY A 59 -13.37 6.08 -4.98
C GLY A 59 -13.50 4.63 -4.51
N ARG A 60 -13.02 3.67 -5.32
CA ARG A 60 -13.10 2.23 -5.02
C ARG A 60 -12.39 1.81 -3.72
N MET A 61 -11.47 2.63 -3.21
CA MET A 61 -10.72 2.35 -1.99
C MET A 61 -11.45 2.82 -0.73
N GLY A 62 -12.60 3.48 -0.87
CA GLY A 62 -13.42 3.93 0.26
C GLY A 62 -12.90 5.19 0.94
N VAL A 63 -13.19 5.34 2.22
CA VAL A 63 -12.90 6.57 2.97
C VAL A 63 -11.59 6.46 3.74
N TYR A 64 -10.75 7.48 3.59
CA TYR A 64 -9.49 7.62 4.31
C TYR A 64 -9.48 8.83 5.23
N THR A 65 -8.60 8.81 6.22
CA THR A 65 -8.40 9.88 7.20
C THR A 65 -6.95 10.36 7.15
N ILE A 66 -6.75 11.67 7.25
CA ILE A 66 -5.43 12.27 7.43
C ILE A 66 -5.02 12.14 8.89
N GLU A 67 -3.89 11.53 9.15
CA GLU A 67 -3.36 11.28 10.49
C GLU A 67 -1.99 11.94 10.68
N LYS A 68 -1.57 12.11 11.94
CA LYS A 68 -0.17 12.39 12.23
C LYS A 68 0.68 11.16 11.90
N ASP A 69 1.85 11.39 11.34
CA ASP A 69 2.82 10.32 11.13
C ASP A 69 3.55 10.03 12.46
N PRO A 70 3.43 8.82 13.04
CA PRO A 70 4.09 8.49 14.30
C PRO A 70 5.62 8.41 14.17
N THR A 71 6.14 8.35 12.94
CA THR A 71 7.59 8.23 12.65
C THR A 71 8.22 9.56 12.25
N ARG A 72 7.43 10.61 11.99
CA ARG A 72 7.89 11.92 11.53
C ARG A 72 7.21 13.02 12.34
N GLU A 73 7.97 13.74 13.15
CA GLU A 73 7.48 14.75 14.11
C GLU A 73 6.53 15.81 13.52
N LYS A 74 6.79 16.23 12.27
CA LYS A 74 5.97 17.21 11.53
C LYS A 74 5.27 16.59 10.31
N GLY A 75 5.24 15.27 10.21
CA GLY A 75 4.66 14.55 9.09
C GLY A 75 3.17 14.30 9.27
N LEU A 76 2.40 14.47 8.20
CA LEU A 76 1.06 13.92 8.07
C LEU A 76 1.10 12.71 7.14
N ARG A 77 0.15 11.79 7.31
CA ARG A 77 0.04 10.60 6.48
C ARG A 77 -1.42 10.28 6.17
N VAL A 78 -1.62 9.60 5.05
CA VAL A 78 -2.80 8.79 4.79
C VAL A 78 -2.32 7.35 4.71
N LEU A 79 -2.82 6.48 5.59
CA LEU A 79 -2.40 5.09 5.65
C LEU A 79 -3.26 4.24 4.72
N MET A 80 -2.67 3.70 3.65
CA MET A 80 -3.40 2.90 2.66
C MET A 80 -4.03 1.62 3.26
N GLY A 81 -3.34 1.00 4.21
CA GLY A 81 -3.77 -0.25 4.84
C GLY A 81 -2.60 -1.17 5.19
N PRO A 82 -2.88 -2.41 5.62
CA PRO A 82 -1.85 -3.41 5.89
C PRO A 82 -1.17 -3.88 4.61
N PHE A 83 -0.02 -4.55 4.77
CA PHE A 83 0.62 -5.22 3.64
C PHE A 83 -0.18 -6.42 3.17
N SER A 84 -0.16 -6.65 1.86
CA SER A 84 -0.54 -7.90 1.23
C SER A 84 0.55 -8.94 1.49
N VAL A 85 0.15 -10.10 1.99
CA VAL A 85 1.05 -11.23 2.20
C VAL A 85 0.94 -12.18 1.01
N TYR A 86 2.08 -12.58 0.46
CA TYR A 86 2.17 -13.44 -0.70
C TYR A 86 2.80 -14.78 -0.35
N ASP A 87 2.22 -15.84 -0.87
CA ASP A 87 2.68 -17.21 -0.76
C ASP A 87 2.32 -18.00 -2.03
N LYS A 88 2.54 -19.32 -2.02
CA LYS A 88 2.28 -20.20 -3.17
C LYS A 88 0.83 -20.18 -3.66
N THR A 89 -0.12 -19.73 -2.84
CA THR A 89 -1.56 -19.73 -3.18
C THR A 89 -1.99 -18.52 -4.00
N ASN A 90 -1.25 -17.41 -3.92
CA ASN A 90 -1.65 -16.14 -4.54
C ASN A 90 -0.55 -15.46 -5.39
N VAL A 91 0.73 -15.85 -5.25
CA VAL A 91 1.86 -15.17 -5.90
C VAL A 91 1.78 -15.16 -7.42
N GLU A 92 1.25 -16.22 -8.04
CA GLU A 92 1.11 -16.31 -9.50
C GLU A 92 0.00 -15.43 -10.05
N ALA A 93 -1.04 -15.14 -9.25
CA ALA A 93 -2.12 -14.26 -9.66
C ALA A 93 -1.67 -12.79 -9.65
N GLU A 94 -0.88 -12.41 -8.64
CA GLU A 94 -0.36 -11.04 -8.49
C GLU A 94 0.82 -10.72 -9.41
N ALA A 95 1.51 -11.75 -9.92
CA ALA A 95 2.63 -11.58 -10.85
C ALA A 95 2.20 -11.30 -12.31
N LYS A 96 0.91 -11.23 -12.60
CA LYS A 96 0.33 -11.02 -13.93
C LYS A 96 -0.13 -9.57 -14.11
#